data_AF-A0A9J7ANB7-F1
#
_entry.id   AF-A0A9J7ANB7-F1
#
_cell.length_a   1.000
_cell.length_b   1.000
_cell.length_c   1.000
_cell.angle_alpha   90.00
_cell.angle_beta   90.00
_cell.angle_gamma   90.00
#
_symmetry.space_group_name_H-M   'P 1'
#
loop_
_entity.id
_entity.type
_entity.pdbx_description
1 polymer ?
#
loop_
_entity_poly.entity_id
_entity_poly.type
_entity_poly.pdbx_seq_one_letter_code
_entity_poly.pdbx_strand_id
1 'polypeptide(L)' 'MIANKEFEEGRKVTLEEVAQGTGIHRTTLSKIANQRGYTTNTDVLDRLCTYFGVSLDKVAEHLQP' A
#
# COMPACT_ATOMS: atom_id res chain seq x y z
N MET A 1 1.32 -2.62 -6.62
CA MET A 1 0.03 -2.81 -5.92
C MET A 1 -1.06 -1.92 -6.52
N ILE A 2 -1.03 -0.60 -6.34
CA ILE A 2 -2.07 0.31 -6.87
C ILE A 2 -2.23 0.16 -8.39
N ALA A 3 -1.13 0.24 -9.15
CA ALA A 3 -1.17 0.05 -10.60
C ALA A 3 -1.74 -1.31 -11.05
N ASN A 4 -1.50 -2.39 -10.29
CA ASN A 4 -2.07 -3.70 -10.60
C ASN A 4 -3.58 -3.68 -10.37
N LYS A 5 -4.04 -3.13 -9.25
CA LYS A 5 -5.47 -2.97 -8.95
C LYS A 5 -6.18 -2.09 -9.98
N GLU A 6 -5.53 -1.02 -10.45
CA GLU A 6 -6.04 -0.17 -11.53
C GLU A 6 -6.22 -0.95 -12.85
N PHE A 7 -5.24 -1.79 -13.17
CA PHE A 7 -5.28 -2.65 -14.35
C PHE A 7 -6.39 -3.71 -14.24
N GLU A 8 -6.53 -4.36 -13.08
CA GLU A 8 -7.56 -5.38 -12.82
C GLU A 8 -8.98 -4.79 -12.82
N GLU A 9 -9.17 -3.59 -12.26
CA GLU A 9 -10.49 -2.94 -12.19
C GLU A 9 -10.82 -2.08 -13.43
N GLY A 10 -9.87 -1.90 -14.35
CA GLY A 10 -10.06 -1.10 -15.57
C GLY A 10 -10.37 0.38 -15.30
N ARG A 11 -9.95 0.90 -14.13
CA ARG A 11 -10.21 2.27 -13.69
C ARG A 11 -9.06 2.78 -12.83
N LYS A 12 -8.99 4.10 -12.67
CA LYS A 12 -8.05 4.71 -11.72
C LYS A 12 -8.44 4.39 -10.28
N VAL A 13 -7.44 4.15 -9.44
CA VAL A 13 -7.57 3.90 -8.01
C VAL A 13 -6.77 4.97 -7.29
N THR A 14 -7.46 5.78 -6.51
CA THR A 14 -6.85 6.91 -5.79
C THR A 14 -6.33 6.49 -4.42
N LEU A 15 -5.34 7.24 -3.89
CA LEU A 15 -4.89 7.05 -2.50
C LEU A 15 -6.01 7.31 -1.47
N GLU A 16 -7.05 8.07 -1.83
CA GLU A 16 -8.22 8.29 -0.98
C GLU A 16 -9.05 7.01 -0.84
N GLU A 17 -9.29 6.30 -1.95
CA GLU A 17 -10.00 5.02 -1.93
C GLU A 17 -9.23 3.95 -1.18
N VAL A 18 -7.91 3.91 -1.34
CA VAL A 18 -7.05 3.00 -0.57
C VAL A 18 -7.11 3.37 0.92
N ALA A 19 -7.11 4.66 1.26
CA ALA A 19 -7.25 5.12 2.64
C ALA A 19 -8.58 4.68 3.25
N GLN A 20 -9.68 4.82 2.52
CA GLN A 20 -11.01 4.38 2.96
C GLN A 20 -11.09 2.86 3.10
N GLY A 21 -10.57 2.11 2.12
CA GLY A 21 -10.66 0.65 2.10
C GLY A 21 -9.71 -0.06 3.07
N THR A 22 -8.56 0.54 3.36
CA THR A 22 -7.61 0.02 4.35
C THR A 22 -7.88 0.57 5.74
N GLY A 23 -8.47 1.76 5.86
CA GLY A 23 -8.56 2.58 7.06
C GLY A 23 -7.21 3.17 7.51
N ILE A 24 -6.20 3.21 6.64
CA ILE A 24 -4.91 3.87 6.86
C ILE A 24 -5.04 5.33 6.43
N HIS A 25 -4.50 6.27 7.21
CA HIS A 25 -4.49 7.68 6.81
C HIS A 25 -3.82 7.89 5.44
N ARG A 26 -4.48 8.66 4.57
CA ARG A 26 -3.96 9.04 3.24
C ARG A 26 -2.54 9.62 3.28
N THR A 27 -2.21 10.39 4.33
CA THR A 27 -0.85 10.95 4.51
C THR A 27 0.20 9.87 4.75
N THR A 28 -0.14 8.82 5.51
CA THR A 28 0.73 7.64 5.70
C THR A 28 0.91 6.89 4.38
N LEU A 29 -0.16 6.63 3.63
CA LEU A 29 -0.08 6.00 2.32
C LEU A 29 0.77 6.81 1.33
N SER A 30 0.64 8.14 1.35
CA SER A 30 1.48 9.03 0.54
C SER A 30 2.95 8.92 0.90
N LYS A 31 3.30 8.84 2.20
CA LYS A 31 4.69 8.62 2.62
C LYS A 31 5.20 7.25 2.18
N ILE A 32 4.42 6.19 2.36
CA ILE A 32 4.79 4.83 1.89
C ILE A 32 5.04 4.82 0.39
N ALA A 33 4.19 5.49 -0.41
CA ALA A 33 4.29 5.50 -1.86
C ALA A 33 5.47 6.36 -2.39
N ASN A 34 5.80 7.45 -1.70
CA ASN A 34 6.76 8.45 -2.22
C ASN A 34 8.10 8.46 -1.49
N GLN A 35 8.20 7.90 -0.28
CA GLN A 35 9.40 7.89 0.53
C GLN A 35 9.96 6.48 0.64
N ARG A 36 11.03 6.23 -0.13
CA ARG A 36 11.79 4.97 -0.03
C ARG A 36 12.37 4.81 1.38
N GLY A 37 12.24 3.62 1.96
CA GLY A 37 12.71 3.34 3.32
C GLY A 37 11.84 3.94 4.43
N TYR A 38 10.60 4.32 4.14
CA TYR A 38 9.68 4.79 5.18
C TYR A 38 9.46 3.73 6.26
N THR A 39 9.69 4.11 7.52
CA THR A 39 9.40 3.25 8.68
C THR A 39 7.90 3.17 8.93
N THR A 40 7.37 1.95 8.91
CA THR A 40 5.98 1.64 9.22
C THR A 40 5.89 0.49 10.22
N ASN A 41 4.69 0.13 10.66
CA ASN A 41 4.44 -1.00 11.54
C ASN A 41 3.79 -2.18 10.78
N THR A 42 3.70 -3.33 11.43
CA THR A 42 3.14 -4.55 10.85
C THR A 42 1.63 -4.48 10.61
N ASP A 43 0.88 -3.72 11.42
CA ASP A 43 -0.57 -3.50 11.20
C ASP A 43 -0.86 -2.86 9.84
N VAL A 44 -0.07 -1.83 9.48
CA VAL A 44 -0.18 -1.17 8.18
C VAL A 44 0.14 -2.15 7.04
N LEU A 45 1.17 -2.99 7.20
CA LEU A 45 1.52 -3.99 6.19
C LEU A 45 0.41 -5.03 6.02
N ASP A 46 -0.13 -5.55 7.10
CA ASP A 46 -1.22 -6.54 7.10
C ASP A 46 -2.49 -6.01 6.41
N ARG A 47 -2.86 -4.76 6.71
CA ARG A 47 -4.04 -4.11 6.11
C ARG A 47 -3.85 -3.85 4.62
N LEU A 48 -2.63 -3.50 4.18
CA LEU A 48 -2.31 -3.38 2.76
C LEU A 48 -2.35 -4.74 2.06
N CYS A 49 -1.75 -5.78 2.65
CA CYS A 49 -1.83 -7.15 2.14
C CYS A 49 -3.27 -7.61 1.96
N THR A 50 -4.10 -7.41 2.99
CA THR A 50 -5.52 -7.77 2.98
C THR A 50 -6.30 -7.00 1.91
N TYR A 51 -6.13 -5.68 1.83
CA TYR A 51 -6.85 -4.85 0.87
C TYR A 51 -6.49 -5.14 -0.59
N PHE A 52 -5.21 -5.40 -0.87
CA PHE A 52 -4.74 -5.72 -2.21
C PHE A 52 -4.78 -7.21 -2.53
N GLY A 53 -5.05 -8.09 -1.56
CA GLY A 53 -5.03 -9.54 -1.74
C GLY A 53 -3.66 -10.09 -2.09
N VAL A 54 -2.58 -9.51 -1.53
CA VAL A 54 -1.19 -9.85 -1.87
C VAL A 54 -0.38 -10.28 -0.66
N SER A 55 0.65 -11.08 -0.91
CA SER A 55 1.65 -11.49 0.09
C SER A 55 2.54 -10.33 0.56
N LEU A 56 3.17 -10.50 1.72
CA LEU A 56 4.02 -9.48 2.37
C LEU A 56 5.18 -9.00 1.50
N ASP A 57 5.75 -9.87 0.66
CA ASP A 57 6.84 -9.51 -0.28
C ASP A 57 6.44 -8.48 -1.34
N LYS A 58 5.14 -8.26 -1.54
CA LYS A 58 4.62 -7.23 -2.46
C LYS A 58 4.43 -5.86 -1.83
N VAL A 59 4.45 -5.77 -0.49
CA VAL A 59 4.31 -4.51 0.27
C VAL A 59 5.63 -4.06 0.90
N ALA A 60 6.54 -4.98 1.23
CA ALA A 60 7.76 -4.69 1.94
C ALA A 60 8.93 -5.55 1.43
N GLU A 61 10.12 -4.96 1.41
CA GLU A 61 11.36 -5.62 1.07
C GLU A 61 12.45 -5.26 2.09
N HIS A 62 13.39 -6.18 2.32
CA HIS A 62 14.58 -5.88 3.11
C HIS A 62 15.52 -5.02 2.26
N LEU A 63 15.69 -3.76 2.66
CA LEU A 63 16.72 -2.88 2.11
C LEU A 63 18.06 -3.21 2.79
N GLN A 64 18.92 -3.97 2.11
CA GLN A 64 20.31 -4.16 2.56
C GLN A 64 21.07 -2.81 2.48
N PRO A 65 22.01 -2.55 3.41
CA PRO A 65 22.94 -1.43 3.30
C PRO A 65 23.96 -1.63 2.18
#